data_AF-B7P4C9-F1
#
_entry.id   AF-B7P4C9-F1
#
_cell.length_a   1.000
_cell.length_b   1.000
_cell.length_c   1.000
_cell.angle_alpha   90.00
_cell.angle_beta   90.00
_cell.angle_gamma   90.00
#
_symmetry.space_group_name_H-M   'P 1'
#
loop_
_entity.id
_entity.type
_entity.pdbx_description
1 polymer ?
#
loop_
_entity_poly.entity_id
_entity_poly.type
_entity_poly.pdbx_seq_one_letter_code
_entity_poly.pdbx_strand_id
1 'polypeptide(L)'
;QVGRLVQMAAGKSNTKRVTLEMGGKCPLVVFPDADLDEAASIADEGLFFNMGQCCVATSRLYVHEDIYDKFLARSKELAEKRRALVGDPFDEGTQHGPQVK
;
A
#
# COMPACT_ATOMS: atom_id res chain seq x y z
N GLN A 1 -6.09 -10.34 -14.49
CA GLN A 1 -6.59 -10.84 -15.81
C GLN A 1 -5.45 -11.29 -16.72
N VAL A 2 -4.40 -10.48 -16.91
CA VAL A 2 -3.24 -10.81 -17.77
C VAL A 2 -2.52 -12.09 -17.35
N GLY A 3 -2.25 -12.30 -16.06
CA GLY A 3 -1.59 -13.54 -15.58
C GLY A 3 -2.33 -14.83 -16.00
N ARG A 4 -3.67 -14.81 -16.03
CA ARG A 4 -4.47 -15.93 -16.54
C ARG A 4 -4.26 -16.16 -18.04
N LEU A 5 -4.17 -15.09 -18.83
CA LEU A 5 -3.87 -15.18 -20.27
C LEU A 5 -2.48 -15.78 -20.50
N VAL A 6 -1.48 -15.36 -19.71
CA VAL A 6 -0.11 -15.90 -19.75
C VAL A 6 -0.11 -17.40 -19.44
N GLN A 7 -0.80 -17.83 -18.38
CA GLN A 7 -0.93 -19.25 -18.02
C GLN A 7 -1.55 -20.08 -19.16
N MET A 8 -2.65 -19.58 -19.76
CA MET A 8 -3.31 -20.27 -20.86
C MET A 8 -2.43 -20.34 -22.11
N ALA A 9 -1.72 -19.26 -22.45
CA ALA A 9 -0.83 -19.22 -23.61
C ALA A 9 0.37 -20.17 -23.42
N ALA A 10 0.93 -20.26 -22.22
CA ALA A 10 1.99 -21.20 -21.88
C ALA A 10 1.53 -22.66 -22.09
N GLY A 11 0.35 -23.02 -21.57
CA GLY A 11 -0.23 -24.36 -21.74
C GLY A 11 -0.56 -24.71 -23.20
N LYS A 12 -1.10 -23.77 -23.97
CA LYS A 12 -1.44 -23.98 -25.40
C LYS A 12 -0.23 -24.05 -26.33
N SER A 13 0.91 -23.49 -25.93
CA SER A 13 2.09 -23.41 -26.80
C SER A 13 3.05 -24.59 -26.59
N ASN A 14 3.67 -24.68 -25.41
CA ASN A 14 4.74 -25.65 -25.18
C ASN A 14 4.83 -26.14 -23.73
N THR A 15 3.82 -25.85 -22.91
CA THR A 15 3.74 -26.27 -21.50
C THR A 15 4.95 -25.79 -20.68
N LYS A 16 5.51 -24.63 -21.02
CA LYS A 16 6.57 -24.00 -20.23
C LYS A 16 6.08 -23.70 -18.81
N ARG A 17 6.97 -23.89 -17.82
CA ARG A 17 6.72 -23.49 -16.44
C ARG A 17 6.54 -21.97 -16.37
N VAL A 18 5.60 -21.51 -15.54
CA VAL A 18 5.36 -20.09 -15.29
C VAL A 18 5.25 -19.82 -13.79
N THR A 19 5.71 -18.66 -13.37
CA THR A 19 5.54 -18.08 -12.02
C THR A 19 4.88 -16.71 -12.19
N LEU A 20 3.89 -16.39 -11.36
CA LEU A 20 3.03 -15.22 -11.56
C LEU A 20 2.79 -14.46 -10.23
N GLU A 21 3.22 -13.21 -10.18
CA GLU A 21 2.89 -12.25 -9.12
C GLU A 21 1.79 -11.31 -9.62
N MET A 22 0.58 -11.42 -9.06
CA MET A 22 -0.65 -10.87 -9.68
C MET A 22 -1.29 -9.74 -8.87
N GLY A 23 -0.47 -8.99 -8.13
CA GLY A 23 -0.93 -7.93 -7.23
C GLY A 23 -1.50 -8.46 -5.93
N GLY A 24 -1.89 -7.55 -5.05
CA GLY A 24 -2.38 -7.85 -3.71
C GLY A 24 -3.40 -6.83 -3.22
N LYS A 25 -4.00 -7.16 -2.08
CA LYS A 25 -4.85 -6.24 -1.31
C LYS A 25 -4.50 -6.42 0.17
N CYS A 26 -3.27 -6.09 0.52
CA CYS A 26 -2.67 -6.49 1.79
C CYS A 26 -3.38 -5.82 2.98
N PRO A 27 -3.82 -6.59 3.98
CA PRO A 27 -4.33 -6.05 5.22
C PRO A 27 -3.21 -5.70 6.20
N LEU A 28 -3.40 -4.63 6.96
CA LEU A 28 -2.69 -4.35 8.21
C LEU A 28 -3.71 -4.39 9.34
N VAL A 29 -3.45 -5.21 10.35
CA VAL A 29 -4.34 -5.43 11.50
C VAL A 29 -3.66 -4.88 12.76
N VAL A 30 -4.33 -3.97 13.45
CA VAL A 30 -3.78 -3.26 14.63
C VAL A 30 -4.60 -3.61 15.87
N PHE A 31 -3.94 -4.23 16.84
CA PHE A 31 -4.52 -4.62 18.13
C PHE A 31 -4.25 -3.56 19.22
N PRO A 32 -4.99 -3.57 20.34
CA PRO A 32 -4.89 -2.53 21.38
C PRO A 32 -3.54 -2.44 22.10
N ASP A 33 -2.72 -3.50 22.02
CA ASP A 33 -1.39 -3.59 22.61
C ASP A 33 -0.28 -3.05 21.70
N ALA A 34 -0.62 -2.66 20.46
CA ALA A 34 0.32 -2.01 19.55
C ALA A 34 0.62 -0.57 19.99
N ASP A 35 1.85 -0.12 19.74
CA ASP A 35 2.18 1.30 19.80
C ASP A 35 1.39 2.05 18.71
N LEU A 36 0.56 3.01 19.13
CA LEU A 36 -0.33 3.74 18.23
C LEU A 36 0.39 4.64 17.23
N ASP A 37 1.49 5.27 17.66
CA ASP A 37 2.26 6.17 16.80
C ASP A 37 3.03 5.38 15.76
N GLU A 38 3.66 4.28 16.18
CA GLU A 38 4.35 3.37 15.27
C GLU A 38 3.37 2.72 14.29
N ALA A 39 2.25 2.19 14.77
CA ALA A 39 1.25 1.54 13.91
C ALA A 39 0.66 2.52 12.89
N ALA A 40 0.38 3.77 13.28
CA ALA A 40 -0.11 4.79 12.36
C ALA A 40 0.95 5.20 11.33
N SER A 41 2.23 5.29 11.74
CA SER A 41 3.35 5.55 10.81
C SER A 41 3.53 4.42 9.79
N ILE A 42 3.50 3.15 10.24
CA ILE A 42 3.57 1.98 9.37
C ILE A 42 2.40 1.96 8.38
N ALA A 43 1.20 2.31 8.84
CA ALA A 43 0.02 2.39 7.98
C ALA A 43 0.15 3.48 6.91
N ASP A 44 0.60 4.67 7.29
CA ASP A 44 0.80 5.80 6.37
C ASP A 44 1.87 5.48 5.32
N GLU A 45 3.04 5.03 5.75
CA GLU A 45 4.13 4.69 4.83
C GLU A 45 3.76 3.49 3.95
N GLY A 46 3.20 2.42 4.52
CA GLY A 46 2.81 1.23 3.77
C GLY A 46 1.73 1.47 2.70
N LEU A 47 0.87 2.48 2.89
CA LEU A 47 -0.16 2.84 1.91
C LEU A 47 0.35 3.85 0.88
N PHE A 48 1.08 4.87 1.31
CA PHE A 48 1.46 5.98 0.44
C PHE A 48 2.84 5.83 -0.20
N PHE A 49 3.64 4.84 0.20
CA PHE A 49 4.88 4.49 -0.50
C PHE A 49 4.60 4.22 -1.98
N ASN A 50 5.45 4.79 -2.84
CA ASN A 50 5.27 4.78 -4.29
C ASN A 50 3.86 5.21 -4.75
N MET A 51 3.25 6.14 -4.00
CA MET A 51 1.91 6.66 -4.22
C MET A 51 0.83 5.57 -4.24
N GLY A 52 1.05 4.49 -3.49
CA GLY A 52 0.20 3.31 -3.42
C GLY A 52 0.35 2.34 -4.59
N GLN A 53 1.25 2.61 -5.54
CA GLN A 53 1.54 1.76 -6.69
C GLN A 53 2.53 0.64 -6.32
N CYS A 54 2.19 -0.12 -5.28
CA CYS A 54 2.98 -1.23 -4.79
C CYS A 54 2.07 -2.44 -4.58
N CYS A 55 2.47 -3.62 -5.08
CA CYS A 55 1.66 -4.84 -4.99
C CYS A 55 1.41 -5.27 -3.54
N VAL A 56 2.28 -4.86 -2.62
CA VAL A 56 2.21 -5.17 -1.18
C VAL A 56 1.72 -4.00 -0.33
N ALA A 57 1.20 -2.92 -0.93
CA ALA A 57 0.68 -1.77 -0.19
C ALA A 57 -0.39 -2.18 0.84
N THR A 58 -0.34 -1.58 2.04
CA THR A 58 -1.25 -1.83 3.18
C THR A 58 -2.63 -1.19 2.94
N SER A 59 -3.27 -1.59 1.84
CA SER A 59 -4.46 -0.98 1.29
C SER A 59 -5.78 -1.33 2.01
N ARG A 60 -5.70 -2.10 3.10
CA ARG A 60 -6.82 -2.35 4.02
C ARG A 60 -6.30 -2.27 5.45
N LEU A 61 -6.92 -1.41 6.26
CA LEU A 61 -6.61 -1.26 7.68
C LEU A 61 -7.77 -1.84 8.49
N TYR A 62 -7.46 -2.77 9.38
CA TYR A 62 -8.38 -3.30 10.38
C TYR A 62 -7.85 -2.93 11.76
N VAL A 63 -8.59 -2.12 12.49
CA VAL A 63 -8.16 -1.59 13.78
C VAL A 63 -9.15 -2.03 14.84
N HIS A 64 -8.63 -2.52 15.96
CA HIS A 64 -9.46 -2.95 17.08
C HIS A 64 -10.31 -1.78 17.62
N GLU A 65 -11.55 -2.07 18.01
CA GLU A 65 -12.54 -1.04 18.39
C GLU A 65 -12.04 -0.13 19.53
N ASP A 66 -11.39 -0.69 20.55
CA ASP A 66 -10.82 0.04 21.70
C ASP A 66 -9.85 1.17 21.34
N ILE A 67 -9.22 1.10 20.16
CA ILE A 67 -8.22 2.07 19.71
C ILE A 67 -8.59 2.77 18.39
N TYR A 68 -9.74 2.44 17.81
CA TYR A 68 -10.13 2.87 16.47
C TYR A 68 -10.10 4.40 16.30
N ASP A 69 -10.78 5.14 17.18
CA ASP A 69 -10.90 6.59 17.04
C ASP A 69 -9.56 7.32 17.18
N LYS A 70 -8.70 6.83 18.10
CA LYS A 70 -7.35 7.37 18.31
C LYS A 70 -6.47 7.12 17.10
N PHE A 71 -6.49 5.90 16.59
CA PHE A 71 -5.74 5.53 15.39
C PHE A 71 -6.21 6.34 14.17
N LEU A 72 -7.53 6.46 13.97
CA LEU A 72 -8.11 7.24 12.88
C LEU A 72 -7.68 8.70 12.92
N ALA A 73 -7.75 9.34 14.09
CA ALA A 73 -7.29 10.71 14.27
C ALA A 73 -5.81 10.86 13.91
N ARG A 74 -4.97 9.93 14.35
CA ARG A 74 -3.53 9.95 14.09
C ARG A 74 -3.18 9.71 12.61
N SER A 75 -3.80 8.72 11.97
CA SER A 75 -3.62 8.46 10.54
C SER A 75 -4.05 9.66 9.68
N LYS A 76 -5.15 10.33 10.07
CA LYS A 76 -5.60 11.55 9.38
C LYS A 76 -4.54 12.66 9.47
N GLU A 77 -3.99 12.89 10.66
CA GLU A 77 -2.95 13.91 10.87
C GLU A 77 -1.71 13.65 9.99
N LEU A 78 -1.26 12.40 9.91
CA LEU A 78 -0.12 12.00 9.07
C LEU A 78 -0.42 12.22 7.58
N ALA A 79 -1.59 11.82 7.11
CA ALA A 79 -2.01 12.01 5.74
C ALA A 79 -2.14 13.50 5.36
N GLU A 80 -2.65 14.35 6.25
CA GLU A 80 -2.73 15.80 6.05
C GLU A 80 -1.34 16.43 5.94
N LYS A 81 -0.39 16.03 6.79
CA LYS A 81 1.01 16.46 6.71
C LYS A 81 1.67 16.06 5.40
N ARG A 82 1.39 14.84 4.91
CA ARG A 82 1.94 14.31 3.65
C ARG A 82 1.54 15.14 2.43
N ARG A 83 0.42 15.87 2.49
CA ARG A 83 -0.02 16.75 1.40
C ARG A 83 1.03 17.80 1.02
N ALA A 84 1.81 18.28 1.99
CA ALA A 84 2.89 19.24 1.75
C ALA A 84 4.10 18.62 1.02
N LEU A 85 4.16 17.29 0.92
CA LEU A 85 5.25 16.53 0.32
C LEU A 85 4.90 16.03 -1.10
N VAL A 86 3.77 16.48 -1.65
CA VAL A 86 3.33 16.15 -3.01
C VAL A 86 3.96 17.15 -3.98
N GLY A 87 4.67 16.67 -5.00
CA GLY A 87 5.41 17.57 -5.90
C GLY A 87 6.09 16.87 -7.07
N ASP A 88 7.02 17.59 -7.70
CA ASP A 88 7.91 17.03 -8.72
C ASP A 88 8.83 15.99 -8.07
N PRO A 89 8.91 14.75 -8.59
CA PRO A 89 9.75 13.70 -8.02
C PRO A 89 11.25 14.02 -8.03
N PHE A 90 11.71 15.06 -8.74
CA PHE A 90 13.11 15.50 -8.72
C PHE A 90 13.42 16.57 -7.65
N ASP A 91 12.40 17.14 -6.99
CA ASP A 91 12.59 18.08 -5.89
C ASP A 91 12.96 17.33 -4.59
N GLU A 92 14.01 17.77 -3.88
CA GLU A 92 14.52 17.09 -2.66
C GLU A 92 13.49 16.94 -1.53
N GLY A 93 12.45 17.79 -1.50
CA GLY A 93 11.38 17.75 -0.50
C GLY A 93 10.19 16.86 -0.85
N THR A 94 10.10 16.35 -2.08
CA THR A 94 8.98 15.55 -2.54
C THR A 94 9.08 14.12 -2.03
N GLN A 95 8.02 13.64 -1.39
CA GLN A 95 7.87 12.24 -0.97
C GLN A 95 6.66 11.55 -1.61
N HIS A 96 5.88 12.27 -2.41
CA HIS A 96 4.72 11.75 -3.12
C HIS A 96 4.64 12.35 -4.52
N GLY A 97 5.08 11.58 -5.52
CA GLY A 97 5.11 11.99 -6.92
C GLY A 97 3.80 11.76 -7.68
N PRO A 98 3.82 11.81 -9.02
CA PRO A 98 2.66 11.50 -9.85
C PRO A 98 2.44 9.99 -9.99
N GLN A 99 1.24 9.61 -10.44
CA GLN A 99 0.92 8.23 -10.81
C GLN A 99 1.45 7.90 -12.22
N VAL A 100 1.69 6.61 -12.48
CA VAL A 100 1.96 6.13 -13.84
C VAL A 100 0.68 6.17 -14.69
N LYS A 101 0.80 6.42 -16.00
CA LYS A 101 -0.32 6.42 -16.95
C LYS A 101 -0.53 5.07 -17.61
#